data_AF-A0A8H5P8J8-F1
#
_entry.id   AF-A0A8H5P8J8-F1
#
_cell.length_a   1.000
_cell.length_b   1.000
_cell.length_c   1.000
_cell.angle_alpha   90.00
_cell.angle_beta   90.00
_cell.angle_gamma   90.00
#
_symmetry.space_group_name_H-M   'P 1'
#
loop_
_entity.id
_entity.type
_entity.pdbx_description
1 polymer ?
#
loop_
_entity_poly.entity_id
_entity_poly.type
_entity_poly.pdbx_seq_one_letter_code
_entity_poly.pdbx_strand_id
1 'polypeptide(L)'
;MSQTWKKTYNDTPLVYPASTEEVSEVLKICHVKRIPVTSYSSETSLERHYTPTYGGISVKFSRMDKVLAVHHQDIDVVVQPAVQWQKLNEDLKNDNLFFPPDPGPGAMIGGMLAAIELLDDNQMEYLNHFVGESGVKRNKAPTLFLKFGGTPDAVREQVKIVEKLASKAGSLSFDFARDKKQEANLWSSRRDALWATMSVMKEGDKVLTSDVAVPISRLPDAIEQAKAHITALGLVGSIVGHAGDSNFHTIAVYSKEQRAQAEDFLHAMVDRALEMEGTCTGEHGVGLGKRDAVVKELGEDTVAAMRRIKLVFDPLCLLNCDKIFKSQKDNI
;
A
#
# COMPACT_ATOMS: atom_id res chain seq x y z
N MET A 1 0.19 30.39 -0.83
CA MET A 1 -0.41 30.26 0.52
C MET A 1 -1.31 29.03 0.54
N SER A 2 -0.94 27.98 1.26
CA SER A 2 -1.87 27.06 1.92
C SER A 2 -1.23 26.65 3.26
N GLN A 3 -1.29 27.58 4.22
CA GLN A 3 -1.12 27.20 5.62
C GLN A 3 -2.18 26.14 5.96
N THR A 4 -1.81 25.21 6.84
CA THR A 4 -2.64 24.43 7.80
C THR A 4 -2.52 22.91 7.67
N TRP A 5 -1.32 22.38 7.94
CA TRP A 5 -1.27 21.10 8.64
C TRP A 5 -1.82 21.36 10.06
N LYS A 6 -3.13 21.13 10.25
CA LYS A 6 -3.78 21.13 11.57
C LYS A 6 -2.92 20.32 12.56
N LYS A 7 -2.87 20.79 13.81
CA LYS A 7 -2.31 20.12 15.00
C LYS A 7 -2.51 18.60 14.89
N THR A 8 -1.44 17.83 14.68
CA THR A 8 -1.49 16.38 14.87
C THR A 8 -1.44 16.11 16.36
N TYR A 9 -2.39 15.34 16.87
CA TYR A 9 -2.45 15.00 18.29
C TYR A 9 -1.60 13.76 18.54
N ASN A 10 -0.32 13.97 18.84
CA ASN A 10 0.62 12.88 19.10
C ASN A 10 0.35 12.18 20.45
N ASP A 11 -0.35 12.83 21.38
CA ASP A 11 -0.65 12.32 22.72
C ASP A 11 -2.12 11.87 22.86
N THR A 12 -2.56 10.97 21.98
CA THR A 12 -3.94 10.45 22.01
C THR A 12 -3.98 9.15 22.81
N PRO A 13 -4.80 9.02 23.87
CA PRO A 13 -4.92 7.78 24.64
C PRO A 13 -5.23 6.56 23.76
N LEU A 14 -4.53 5.46 24.00
CA LEU A 14 -4.70 4.20 23.27
C LEU A 14 -5.65 3.26 24.03
N VAL A 15 -6.60 2.69 23.31
CA VAL A 15 -7.55 1.68 23.81
C VAL A 15 -7.37 0.39 23.02
N TYR A 16 -7.24 -0.73 23.74
CA TYR A 16 -6.92 -2.04 23.18
C TYR A 16 -8.04 -3.05 23.47
N PRO A 17 -9.16 -3.00 22.73
CA PRO A 17 -10.22 -3.97 22.89
C PRO A 17 -9.76 -5.36 22.42
N ALA A 18 -10.25 -6.42 23.08
CA ALA A 18 -9.98 -7.81 22.76
C ALA A 18 -11.17 -8.55 22.14
N SER A 19 -12.35 -7.91 22.06
CA SER A 19 -13.55 -8.49 21.47
C SER A 19 -14.46 -7.43 20.83
N THR A 20 -15.40 -7.89 20.01
CA THR A 20 -16.41 -7.04 19.38
C THR A 20 -17.28 -6.32 20.42
N GLU A 21 -17.55 -6.96 21.56
CA GLU A 21 -18.31 -6.40 22.67
C GLU A 21 -17.56 -5.23 23.32
N GLU A 22 -16.26 -5.40 23.61
CA GLU A 22 -15.43 -4.32 24.15
C GLU A 22 -15.35 -3.12 23.18
N VAL A 23 -15.23 -3.38 21.87
CA VAL A 23 -15.31 -2.32 20.84
C VAL A 23 -16.65 -1.59 20.94
N SER A 24 -17.76 -2.32 21.04
CA SER A 24 -19.11 -1.75 21.16
C SER A 24 -19.25 -0.86 22.40
N GLU A 25 -18.75 -1.30 23.55
CA GLU A 25 -18.80 -0.52 24.80
C GLU A 25 -17.99 0.77 24.71
N VAL A 26 -16.77 0.69 24.18
CA VAL A 26 -15.90 1.86 23.96
C VAL A 26 -16.60 2.86 23.04
N LEU A 27 -17.15 2.41 21.90
CA LEU A 27 -17.80 3.30 20.94
C LEU A 27 -19.10 3.92 21.47
N LYS A 28 -19.86 3.21 22.32
CA LYS A 28 -21.02 3.80 23.02
C LYS A 28 -20.61 4.97 23.90
N ILE A 29 -19.54 4.82 24.67
CA ILE A 29 -19.01 5.88 25.53
C ILE A 29 -18.54 7.06 24.67
N CYS A 30 -17.76 6.79 23.62
CA CYS A 30 -17.28 7.82 22.69
C CYS A 30 -18.43 8.58 22.04
N HIS A 31 -19.49 7.90 21.63
CA HIS A 31 -20.68 8.54 21.07
C HIS A 31 -21.36 9.50 22.07
N VAL A 32 -21.66 9.01 23.28
CA VAL A 32 -22.32 9.81 24.34
C VAL A 32 -21.47 11.02 24.74
N LYS A 33 -20.15 10.83 24.82
CA LYS A 33 -19.19 11.87 25.23
C LYS A 33 -18.66 12.70 24.07
N ARG A 34 -19.07 12.42 22.83
CA ARG A 34 -18.58 13.07 21.59
C ARG A 34 -17.05 13.04 21.47
N ILE A 35 -16.45 11.90 21.78
CA ILE A 35 -15.01 11.68 21.69
C ILE A 35 -14.68 11.13 20.30
N PRO A 36 -13.85 11.81 19.50
CA PRO A 36 -13.37 11.29 18.22
C PRO A 36 -12.58 9.99 18.40
N VAL A 37 -12.68 9.10 17.42
CA VAL A 37 -12.04 7.79 17.43
C VAL A 37 -11.23 7.61 16.15
N THR A 38 -9.95 7.32 16.31
CA THR A 38 -9.07 6.89 15.22
C THR A 38 -8.76 5.41 15.39
N SER A 39 -9.10 4.58 14.41
CA SER A 39 -8.97 3.12 14.53
C SER A 39 -7.89 2.58 13.62
N TYR A 40 -7.14 1.57 14.09
CA TYR A 40 -6.15 0.87 13.28
C TYR A 40 -5.80 -0.51 13.85
N SER A 41 -5.32 -1.42 12.99
CA SER A 41 -4.78 -2.72 13.40
C SER A 41 -3.25 -2.68 13.46
N SER A 42 -2.62 -2.50 12.30
CA SER A 42 -1.18 -2.25 12.16
C SER A 42 -0.92 -0.77 11.81
N GLU A 43 0.31 -0.31 12.05
CA GLU A 43 0.75 1.07 11.75
C GLU A 43 1.48 1.15 10.40
N THR A 44 1.09 0.29 9.46
CA THR A 44 1.77 0.12 8.15
C THR A 44 1.19 1.01 7.04
N SER A 45 0.08 1.71 7.28
CA SER A 45 -0.57 2.57 6.27
C SER A 45 0.32 3.75 5.87
N LEU A 46 0.55 3.92 4.57
CA LEU A 46 1.37 5.02 4.02
C LEU A 46 0.61 6.35 3.91
N GLU A 47 -0.71 6.33 3.90
CA GLU A 47 -1.58 7.50 3.68
C GLU A 47 -2.11 8.12 4.99
N ARG A 48 -1.49 7.75 6.11
CA ARG A 48 -1.79 8.29 7.46
C ARG A 48 -3.25 8.07 7.89
N HIS A 49 -3.83 6.93 7.54
CA HIS A 49 -5.18 6.55 7.98
C HIS A 49 -5.31 6.58 9.52
N TYR A 50 -4.26 6.19 10.24
CA TYR A 50 -4.24 6.05 11.70
C TYR A 50 -3.81 7.32 12.48
N THR A 51 -3.54 8.46 11.83
CA THR A 51 -3.07 9.68 12.53
C THR A 51 -4.23 10.51 13.12
N PRO A 52 -4.37 10.71 14.44
CA PRO A 52 -5.50 11.45 14.99
C PRO A 52 -5.56 12.91 14.52
N THR A 53 -6.71 13.34 14.01
CA THR A 53 -6.96 14.69 13.46
C THR A 53 -7.64 15.64 14.44
N TYR A 54 -8.41 15.10 15.39
CA TYR A 54 -9.25 15.86 16.34
C TYR A 54 -9.02 15.43 17.81
N GLY A 55 -7.85 14.86 18.11
CA GLY A 55 -7.58 14.24 19.42
C GLY A 55 -8.47 13.02 19.66
N GLY A 56 -8.97 12.87 20.88
CA GLY A 56 -9.90 11.81 21.26
C GLY A 56 -9.20 10.55 21.73
N ILE A 57 -9.56 9.38 21.19
CA ILE A 57 -8.89 8.12 21.46
C ILE A 57 -8.43 7.43 20.18
N SER A 58 -7.40 6.61 20.31
CA SER A 58 -6.94 5.70 19.28
C SER A 58 -7.31 4.26 19.66
N VAL A 59 -8.12 3.59 18.85
CA VAL A 59 -8.52 2.19 19.08
C VAL A 59 -7.62 1.28 18.27
N LYS A 60 -6.78 0.50 18.97
CA LYS A 60 -5.82 -0.43 18.38
C LYS A 60 -6.30 -1.86 18.54
N PHE A 61 -6.59 -2.53 17.42
CA PHE A 61 -7.18 -3.87 17.43
C PHE A 61 -6.17 -5.00 17.66
N SER A 62 -4.94 -4.71 18.09
CA SER A 62 -3.85 -5.69 18.18
C SER A 62 -4.11 -6.87 19.13
N ARG A 63 -5.17 -6.83 19.95
CA ARG A 63 -5.61 -7.94 20.82
C ARG A 63 -6.74 -8.80 20.20
N MET A 64 -7.15 -8.49 18.97
CA MET A 64 -8.15 -9.21 18.19
C MET A 64 -7.45 -9.94 17.03
N ASP A 65 -6.64 -10.95 17.34
CA ASP A 65 -5.69 -11.62 16.45
C ASP A 65 -5.97 -13.12 16.26
N LYS A 66 -7.22 -13.55 16.48
CA LYS A 66 -7.62 -14.97 16.37
C LYS A 66 -8.21 -15.32 15.02
N VAL A 67 -7.88 -16.52 14.53
CA VAL A 67 -8.70 -17.24 13.54
C VAL A 67 -9.90 -17.85 14.27
N LEU A 68 -11.11 -17.50 13.84
CA LEU A 68 -12.36 -17.92 14.48
C LEU A 68 -12.94 -19.19 13.83
N ALA A 69 -12.82 -19.31 12.50
CA ALA A 69 -13.24 -20.50 11.78
C ALA A 69 -12.50 -20.61 10.43
N VAL A 70 -12.26 -21.84 9.97
CA VAL A 70 -11.80 -22.15 8.61
C VAL A 70 -12.84 -23.10 8.03
N HIS A 71 -13.52 -22.73 6.93
CA HIS A 71 -14.48 -23.62 6.29
C HIS A 71 -13.90 -24.17 4.99
N HIS A 72 -13.23 -25.32 5.09
CA HIS A 72 -12.48 -25.93 4.00
C HIS A 72 -13.29 -26.20 2.73
N GLN A 73 -14.58 -26.49 2.88
CA GLN A 73 -15.47 -26.76 1.73
C GLN A 73 -15.85 -25.49 0.99
N ASP A 74 -15.95 -24.37 1.70
CA ASP A 74 -16.37 -23.07 1.16
C ASP A 74 -15.17 -22.18 0.78
N ILE A 75 -13.95 -22.60 1.14
CA ILE A 75 -12.69 -21.89 0.88
C ILE A 75 -12.73 -20.47 1.47
N ASP A 76 -13.22 -20.38 2.71
CA ASP A 76 -13.32 -19.15 3.47
C ASP A 76 -12.69 -19.31 4.87
N VAL A 77 -12.41 -18.16 5.48
CA VAL A 77 -11.87 -18.08 6.83
C VAL A 77 -12.48 -16.87 7.54
N VAL A 78 -12.92 -17.09 8.77
CA VAL A 78 -13.40 -16.04 9.65
C VAL A 78 -12.28 -15.69 10.61
N VAL A 79 -11.82 -14.44 10.58
CA VAL A 79 -10.69 -13.96 11.39
C VAL A 79 -11.03 -12.68 12.11
N GLN A 80 -10.33 -12.43 13.21
CA GLN A 80 -10.29 -11.13 13.85
C GLN A 80 -9.32 -10.17 13.11
N PRO A 81 -9.51 -8.84 13.19
CA PRO A 81 -8.85 -7.87 12.31
C PRO A 81 -7.33 -7.73 12.46
N ALA A 82 -6.72 -8.25 13.52
CA ALA A 82 -5.28 -8.20 13.78
C ALA A 82 -4.53 -9.50 13.43
N VAL A 83 -5.21 -10.49 12.83
CA VAL A 83 -4.51 -11.67 12.28
C VAL A 83 -3.52 -11.21 11.21
N GLN A 84 -2.25 -11.61 11.35
CA GLN A 84 -1.22 -11.37 10.34
C GLN A 84 -1.36 -12.38 9.21
N TRP A 85 -1.27 -11.93 7.96
CA TRP A 85 -1.47 -12.80 6.80
C TRP A 85 -0.41 -13.89 6.69
N GLN A 86 0.84 -13.61 7.08
CA GLN A 86 1.89 -14.63 7.10
C GLN A 86 1.55 -15.74 8.08
N LYS A 87 1.07 -15.38 9.28
CA LYS A 87 0.69 -16.34 10.31
C LYS A 87 -0.51 -17.18 9.86
N LEU A 88 -1.52 -16.55 9.26
CA LEU A 88 -2.65 -17.26 8.68
C LEU A 88 -2.18 -18.28 7.63
N ASN A 89 -1.26 -17.89 6.75
CA ASN A 89 -0.71 -18.78 5.73
C ASN A 89 0.15 -19.91 6.29
N GLU A 90 0.83 -19.71 7.42
CA GLU A 90 1.48 -20.80 8.15
C GLU A 90 0.47 -21.81 8.69
N ASP A 91 -0.65 -21.32 9.23
CA ASP A 91 -1.68 -22.15 9.85
C ASP A 91 -2.47 -22.95 8.78
N LEU A 92 -2.82 -22.32 7.64
CA LEU A 92 -3.55 -22.95 6.53
C LEU A 92 -2.72 -23.96 5.73
N LYS A 93 -1.38 -23.93 5.87
CA LYS A 93 -0.46 -24.71 5.04
C LYS A 93 -0.70 -26.21 5.12
N ASN A 94 -1.06 -26.73 6.30
CA ASN A 94 -1.29 -28.16 6.50
C ASN A 94 -2.57 -28.66 5.79
N ASP A 95 -3.49 -27.74 5.48
CA ASP A 95 -4.77 -28.04 4.86
C ASP A 95 -4.72 -27.86 3.33
N ASN A 96 -3.53 -27.60 2.77
CA ASN A 96 -3.31 -27.21 1.38
C ASN A 96 -4.12 -25.96 0.97
N LEU A 97 -4.43 -25.08 1.92
CA LEU A 97 -5.09 -23.80 1.70
C LEU A 97 -4.09 -22.65 1.84
N PHE A 98 -4.43 -21.50 1.27
CA PHE A 98 -3.62 -20.28 1.32
C PHE A 98 -4.52 -19.05 1.19
N PHE A 99 -4.28 -18.04 2.03
CA PHE A 99 -4.86 -16.72 1.94
C PHE A 99 -4.12 -15.89 0.88
N PRO A 100 -4.78 -15.55 -0.26
CA PRO A 100 -4.09 -15.02 -1.45
C PRO A 100 -3.36 -13.66 -1.29
N PRO A 101 -3.89 -12.67 -0.56
CA PRO A 101 -3.25 -11.36 -0.44
C PRO A 101 -1.88 -11.36 0.26
N ASP A 102 -0.95 -10.58 -0.29
CA ASP A 102 0.41 -10.32 0.23
C ASP A 102 0.76 -8.82 0.09
N PRO A 103 0.17 -7.94 0.94
CA PRO A 103 0.40 -6.49 0.89
C PRO A 103 1.71 -6.07 1.57
N GLY A 104 2.67 -6.99 1.74
CA GLY A 104 3.96 -6.76 2.40
C GLY A 104 4.00 -7.13 3.89
N PRO A 105 5.21 -7.10 4.49
CA PRO A 105 5.44 -7.63 5.83
C PRO A 105 4.73 -6.85 6.95
N GLY A 106 4.08 -7.56 7.88
CA GLY A 106 3.53 -6.98 9.11
C GLY A 106 2.13 -6.37 8.95
N ALA A 107 1.57 -6.43 7.75
CA ALA A 107 0.17 -6.09 7.53
C ALA A 107 -0.76 -7.11 8.21
N MET A 108 -1.92 -6.61 8.68
CA MET A 108 -2.97 -7.43 9.29
C MET A 108 -4.22 -7.45 8.40
N ILE A 109 -4.99 -8.55 8.44
CA ILE A 109 -6.05 -8.85 7.46
C ILE A 109 -7.13 -7.76 7.37
N GLY A 110 -7.35 -6.98 8.42
CA GLY A 110 -8.26 -5.83 8.38
C GLY A 110 -7.92 -4.73 7.36
N GLY A 111 -6.81 -4.81 6.60
CA GLY A 111 -6.42 -3.74 5.65
C GLY A 111 -5.64 -4.17 4.40
N MET A 112 -5.99 -5.27 3.73
CA MET A 112 -5.17 -5.87 2.64
C MET A 112 -5.80 -5.89 1.23
N LEU A 113 -4.95 -5.91 0.17
CA LEU A 113 -5.25 -6.18 -1.26
C LEU A 113 -4.09 -7.01 -1.93
N ALA A 114 -4.22 -7.56 -3.15
CA ALA A 114 -3.32 -8.58 -3.78
C ALA A 114 -2.89 -8.29 -5.25
N ALA A 115 -1.79 -8.90 -5.78
CA ALA A 115 -0.94 -8.31 -6.86
C ALA A 115 -0.29 -9.20 -7.98
N ILE A 116 0.18 -8.53 -9.07
CA ILE A 116 1.20 -8.91 -10.10
C ILE A 116 2.29 -7.83 -10.13
N GLU A 117 3.60 -8.14 -10.15
CA GLU A 117 4.62 -7.22 -9.60
C GLU A 117 5.73 -6.77 -10.58
N LEU A 118 6.25 -5.54 -10.40
CA LEU A 118 7.27 -4.87 -11.22
C LEU A 118 8.30 -4.16 -10.33
N LEU A 119 9.59 -4.24 -10.70
CA LEU A 119 10.67 -3.42 -10.14
C LEU A 119 11.41 -2.71 -11.29
N ASP A 120 11.72 -1.42 -11.15
CA ASP A 120 12.53 -0.68 -12.14
C ASP A 120 14.04 -0.94 -12.02
N ASP A 121 14.81 -0.42 -12.96
CA ASP A 121 16.27 -0.56 -13.01
C ASP A 121 16.99 0.03 -11.79
N ASN A 122 16.52 1.17 -11.27
CA ASN A 122 17.06 1.75 -10.04
C ASN A 122 16.82 0.81 -8.84
N GLN A 123 15.62 0.23 -8.74
CA GLN A 123 15.29 -0.73 -7.70
C GLN A 123 16.19 -1.98 -7.77
N MET A 124 16.45 -2.48 -8.98
CA MET A 124 17.35 -3.62 -9.19
C MET A 124 18.80 -3.30 -8.80
N GLU A 125 19.26 -2.08 -9.06
CA GLU A 125 20.57 -1.58 -8.59
C GLU A 125 20.63 -1.51 -7.06
N TYR A 126 19.62 -0.92 -6.41
CA TYR A 126 19.58 -0.81 -4.95
C TYR A 126 19.56 -2.18 -4.27
N LEU A 127 18.83 -3.15 -4.83
CA LEU A 127 18.84 -4.54 -4.36
C LEU A 127 20.24 -5.17 -4.47
N ASN A 128 20.96 -4.95 -5.57
CA ASN A 128 22.31 -5.47 -5.73
C ASN A 128 23.29 -4.89 -4.69
N HIS A 129 23.09 -3.64 -4.24
CA HIS A 129 23.87 -3.04 -3.15
C HIS A 129 23.48 -3.57 -1.78
N PHE A 130 22.18 -3.74 -1.52
CA PHE A 130 21.63 -4.15 -0.23
C PHE A 130 22.02 -5.59 0.16
N VAL A 131 22.03 -6.53 -0.79
CA VAL A 131 22.27 -7.96 -0.49
C VAL A 131 23.78 -8.29 -0.33
N GLY A 132 24.68 -7.36 -0.65
CA GLY A 132 26.14 -7.56 -0.54
C GLY A 132 26.72 -8.60 -1.52
N GLU A 133 28.04 -8.82 -1.45
CA GLU A 133 28.79 -9.74 -2.36
C GLU A 133 28.38 -11.23 -2.25
N SER A 134 27.60 -11.60 -1.23
CA SER A 134 27.07 -12.96 -1.02
C SER A 134 25.72 -13.23 -1.70
N GLY A 135 25.11 -12.23 -2.33
CA GLY A 135 23.82 -12.30 -3.01
C GLY A 135 23.91 -12.61 -4.51
N VAL A 136 22.81 -13.11 -5.09
CA VAL A 136 22.66 -13.24 -6.55
C VAL A 136 22.57 -11.83 -7.16
N LYS A 137 23.62 -11.39 -7.85
CA LYS A 137 23.61 -10.16 -8.65
C LYS A 137 22.65 -10.32 -9.83
N ARG A 138 21.78 -9.32 -10.02
CA ARG A 138 20.77 -9.27 -11.08
C ARG A 138 21.08 -8.15 -12.07
N ASN A 139 20.53 -8.26 -13.29
CA ASN A 139 20.70 -7.23 -14.31
C ASN A 139 20.07 -5.91 -13.86
N LYS A 140 20.76 -4.79 -14.10
CA LYS A 140 20.21 -3.43 -13.91
C LYS A 140 19.26 -3.11 -15.08
N ALA A 141 18.06 -3.66 -15.02
CA ALA A 141 17.01 -3.46 -16.02
C ALA A 141 15.62 -3.60 -15.37
N PRO A 142 14.57 -2.94 -15.90
CA PRO A 142 13.21 -3.15 -15.44
C PRO A 142 12.85 -4.64 -15.51
N THR A 143 12.29 -5.17 -14.42
CA THR A 143 12.07 -6.60 -14.24
C THR A 143 10.63 -6.86 -13.78
N LEU A 144 9.89 -7.67 -14.53
CA LEU A 144 8.56 -8.16 -14.16
C LEU A 144 8.67 -9.47 -13.37
N PHE A 145 7.91 -9.56 -12.29
CA PHE A 145 7.78 -10.75 -11.45
C PHE A 145 6.37 -11.32 -11.63
N LEU A 146 6.31 -12.57 -12.11
CA LEU A 146 5.06 -13.24 -12.43
C LEU A 146 4.88 -14.45 -11.51
N LYS A 147 3.74 -14.50 -10.80
CA LYS A 147 3.34 -15.66 -10.02
C LYS A 147 2.31 -16.47 -10.80
N PHE A 148 2.59 -17.75 -11.00
CA PHE A 148 1.65 -18.68 -11.64
C PHE A 148 1.01 -19.57 -10.57
N GLY A 149 -0.32 -19.63 -10.56
CA GLY A 149 -1.09 -20.52 -9.70
C GLY A 149 -1.91 -21.48 -10.53
N GLY A 150 -1.89 -22.77 -10.19
CA GLY A 150 -2.66 -23.79 -10.90
C GLY A 150 -2.06 -25.19 -10.76
N THR A 151 -2.59 -26.15 -11.52
CA THR A 151 -2.00 -27.49 -11.61
C THR A 151 -0.62 -27.42 -12.25
N PRO A 152 0.28 -28.40 -12.00
CA PRO A 152 1.61 -28.41 -12.60
C PRO A 152 1.60 -28.29 -14.13
N ASP A 153 0.59 -28.87 -14.78
CA ASP A 153 0.46 -28.86 -16.24
C ASP A 153 0.04 -27.48 -16.76
N ALA A 154 -0.93 -26.84 -16.08
CA ALA A 154 -1.39 -25.49 -16.41
C ALA A 154 -0.26 -24.47 -16.20
N VAL A 155 0.49 -24.57 -15.10
CA VAL A 155 1.66 -23.69 -14.86
C VAL A 155 2.70 -23.87 -15.96
N ARG A 156 3.03 -25.11 -16.34
CA ARG A 156 4.01 -25.36 -17.42
C ARG A 156 3.56 -24.79 -18.76
N GLU A 157 2.28 -24.85 -19.08
CA GLU A 157 1.73 -24.26 -20.31
C GLU A 157 1.79 -22.74 -20.27
N GLN A 158 1.32 -22.12 -19.18
CA GLN A 158 1.33 -20.67 -19.00
C GLN A 158 2.75 -20.09 -19.08
N VAL A 159 3.72 -20.73 -18.42
CA VAL A 159 5.13 -20.30 -18.43
C VAL A 159 5.68 -20.29 -19.86
N LYS A 160 5.39 -21.32 -20.67
CA LYS A 160 5.82 -21.36 -22.08
C LYS A 160 5.23 -20.23 -22.91
N ILE A 161 3.96 -19.89 -22.68
CA ILE A 161 3.29 -18.78 -23.37
C ILE A 161 3.99 -17.46 -22.99
N VAL A 162 4.21 -17.23 -21.71
CA VAL A 162 4.85 -16.01 -21.20
C VAL A 162 6.30 -15.89 -21.69
N GLU A 163 7.09 -16.97 -21.64
CA GLU A 163 8.48 -16.97 -22.13
C GLU A 163 8.55 -16.58 -23.61
N LYS A 164 7.64 -17.11 -24.44
CA LYS A 164 7.54 -16.74 -25.85
C LYS A 164 7.17 -15.27 -26.04
N LEU A 165 6.24 -14.74 -25.24
CA LEU A 165 5.85 -13.33 -25.28
C LEU A 165 7.00 -12.42 -24.84
N ALA A 166 7.67 -12.75 -23.75
CA ALA A 166 8.81 -12.01 -23.21
C ALA A 166 9.96 -11.95 -24.23
N SER A 167 10.30 -13.08 -24.84
CA SER A 167 11.31 -13.15 -25.90
C SER A 167 10.95 -12.27 -27.10
N LYS A 168 9.69 -12.34 -27.57
CA LYS A 168 9.20 -11.50 -28.69
C LYS A 168 9.24 -10.00 -28.34
N ALA A 169 9.04 -9.65 -27.08
CA ALA A 169 9.11 -8.27 -26.58
C ALA A 169 10.55 -7.79 -26.34
N GLY A 170 11.56 -8.64 -26.51
CA GLY A 170 12.97 -8.29 -26.35
C GLY A 170 13.50 -8.40 -24.92
N SER A 171 12.92 -9.27 -24.08
CA SER A 171 13.44 -9.52 -22.72
C SER A 171 14.91 -9.94 -22.72
N LEU A 172 15.72 -9.37 -21.83
CA LEU A 172 17.15 -9.70 -21.70
C LEU A 172 17.39 -11.10 -21.11
N SER A 173 16.50 -11.55 -20.22
CA SER A 173 16.55 -12.85 -19.56
C SER A 173 15.15 -13.29 -19.13
N PHE A 174 14.98 -14.59 -18.90
CA PHE A 174 13.77 -15.18 -18.36
C PHE A 174 14.13 -16.26 -17.33
N ASP A 175 13.84 -16.00 -16.05
CA ASP A 175 14.14 -16.91 -14.95
C ASP A 175 12.84 -17.55 -14.44
N PHE A 176 12.85 -18.87 -14.27
CA PHE A 176 11.72 -19.61 -13.71
C PHE A 176 12.15 -20.44 -12.50
N ALA A 177 11.55 -20.16 -11.34
CA ALA A 177 11.80 -20.93 -10.12
C ALA A 177 11.17 -22.32 -10.22
N ARG A 178 11.98 -23.35 -9.99
CA ARG A 178 11.58 -24.77 -10.04
C ARG A 178 11.41 -25.39 -8.67
N ASP A 179 11.82 -24.68 -7.62
CA ASP A 179 11.71 -25.11 -6.23
C ASP A 179 11.42 -23.93 -5.29
N LYS A 180 11.04 -24.25 -4.05
CA LYS A 180 10.66 -23.26 -3.02
C LYS A 180 11.81 -22.32 -2.63
N LYS A 181 13.07 -22.77 -2.74
CA LYS A 181 14.25 -21.95 -2.41
C LYS A 181 14.47 -20.91 -3.51
N GLN A 182 14.36 -21.30 -4.77
CA GLN A 182 14.41 -20.41 -5.93
C GLN A 182 13.25 -19.42 -5.92
N GLU A 183 12.04 -19.88 -5.61
CA GLU A 183 10.85 -19.02 -5.45
C GLU A 183 11.10 -17.96 -4.37
N ALA A 184 11.54 -18.37 -3.18
CA ALA A 184 11.82 -17.45 -2.08
C ALA A 184 12.92 -16.42 -2.41
N ASN A 185 13.93 -16.81 -3.19
CA ASN A 185 15.00 -15.91 -3.67
C ASN A 185 14.49 -14.92 -4.74
N LEU A 186 13.67 -15.36 -5.69
CA LEU A 186 13.07 -14.43 -6.66
C LEU A 186 12.18 -13.41 -5.94
N TRP A 187 11.33 -13.88 -5.02
CA TRP A 187 10.39 -13.02 -4.30
C TRP A 187 11.04 -12.15 -3.22
N SER A 188 12.26 -12.47 -2.75
CA SER A 188 12.96 -11.59 -1.81
C SER A 188 13.22 -10.22 -2.41
N SER A 189 13.49 -10.14 -3.71
CA SER A 189 13.68 -8.86 -4.41
C SER A 189 12.48 -7.92 -4.26
N ARG A 190 11.26 -8.44 -4.38
CA ARG A 190 10.05 -7.61 -4.23
C ARG A 190 9.77 -7.25 -2.77
N ARG A 191 9.97 -8.21 -1.85
CA ARG A 191 9.75 -8.01 -0.41
C ARG A 191 10.73 -7.01 0.19
N ASP A 192 11.97 -7.02 -0.28
CA ASP A 192 13.05 -6.21 0.27
C ASP A 192 13.15 -4.84 -0.42
N ALA A 193 12.22 -4.50 -1.33
CA ALA A 193 12.35 -3.35 -2.20
C ALA A 193 12.42 -2.00 -1.46
N LEU A 194 11.55 -1.81 -0.46
CA LEU A 194 11.58 -0.63 0.40
C LEU A 194 12.91 -0.54 1.16
N TRP A 195 13.35 -1.65 1.75
CA TRP A 195 14.59 -1.71 2.54
C TRP A 195 15.84 -1.45 1.69
N ALA A 196 15.87 -1.97 0.47
CA ALA A 196 16.94 -1.72 -0.48
C ALA A 196 17.02 -0.23 -0.84
N THR A 197 15.88 0.43 -1.08
CA THR A 197 15.84 1.88 -1.33
C THR A 197 16.26 2.67 -0.10
N MET A 198 15.89 2.23 1.09
CA MET A 198 16.33 2.86 2.33
C MET A 198 17.83 2.71 2.59
N SER A 199 18.49 1.69 2.06
CA SER A 199 19.93 1.48 2.26
C SER A 199 20.83 2.52 1.58
N VAL A 200 20.29 3.29 0.62
CA VAL A 200 21.03 4.38 -0.05
C VAL A 200 20.80 5.74 0.62
N MET A 201 20.01 5.79 1.71
CA MET A 201 19.76 6.99 2.49
C MET A 201 21.03 7.45 3.23
N LYS A 202 21.23 8.76 3.29
CA LYS A 202 22.22 9.38 4.17
C LYS A 202 21.60 9.68 5.53
N GLU A 203 22.44 9.96 6.52
CA GLU A 203 21.99 10.37 7.84
C GLU A 203 21.11 11.64 7.73
N GLY A 204 19.88 11.56 8.26
CA GLY A 204 18.91 12.66 8.24
C GLY A 204 17.98 12.69 7.02
N ASP A 205 18.21 11.84 6.01
CA ASP A 205 17.30 11.69 4.87
C ASP A 205 15.96 11.07 5.31
N LYS A 206 14.93 11.29 4.49
CA LYS A 206 13.59 10.74 4.67
C LYS A 206 13.11 10.05 3.39
N VAL A 207 12.12 9.18 3.53
CA VAL A 207 11.45 8.50 2.42
C VAL A 207 10.04 9.05 2.23
N LEU A 208 9.64 9.20 0.98
CA LEU A 208 8.27 9.44 0.55
C LEU A 208 7.88 8.36 -0.44
N THR A 209 6.70 7.78 -0.27
CA THR A 209 6.13 6.79 -1.18
C THR A 209 4.92 7.37 -1.88
N SER A 210 4.76 7.05 -3.16
CA SER A 210 3.56 7.35 -3.92
C SER A 210 2.77 6.09 -4.24
N ASP A 211 1.54 6.27 -4.69
CA ASP A 211 0.64 5.19 -5.13
C ASP A 211 -0.40 5.78 -6.05
N VAL A 212 -0.38 5.37 -7.31
CA VAL A 212 -1.38 5.74 -8.33
C VAL A 212 -1.60 4.55 -9.24
N ALA A 213 -2.76 4.48 -9.89
CA ALA A 213 -2.97 3.55 -10.99
C ALA A 213 -3.41 4.32 -12.23
N VAL A 214 -3.03 3.82 -13.41
CA VAL A 214 -3.41 4.40 -14.71
C VAL A 214 -3.98 3.29 -15.59
N PRO A 215 -4.65 3.57 -16.71
CA PRO A 215 -4.98 2.52 -17.68
C PRO A 215 -3.72 1.74 -18.09
N ILE A 216 -3.79 0.41 -18.21
CA ILE A 216 -2.62 -0.45 -18.47
C ILE A 216 -1.84 -0.08 -19.74
N SER A 217 -2.52 0.48 -20.74
CA SER A 217 -1.91 1.00 -21.97
C SER A 217 -1.04 2.26 -21.74
N ARG A 218 -1.21 2.95 -20.62
CA ARG A 218 -0.48 4.16 -20.23
C ARG A 218 0.56 3.91 -19.13
N LEU A 219 0.60 2.72 -18.54
CA LEU A 219 1.53 2.37 -17.46
C LEU A 219 3.00 2.63 -17.84
N PRO A 220 3.51 2.20 -19.02
CA PRO A 220 4.89 2.49 -19.39
C PRO A 220 5.19 3.99 -19.49
N ASP A 221 4.29 4.76 -20.09
CA ASP A 221 4.44 6.23 -20.20
C ASP A 221 4.49 6.88 -18.81
N ALA A 222 3.60 6.46 -17.91
CA ALA A 222 3.53 7.00 -16.55
C ALA A 222 4.81 6.73 -15.75
N ILE A 223 5.37 5.52 -15.87
CA ILE A 223 6.63 5.13 -15.23
C ILE A 223 7.79 5.96 -15.80
N GLU A 224 7.93 6.06 -17.12
CA GLU A 224 9.02 6.83 -17.73
C GLU A 224 8.95 8.33 -17.38
N GLN A 225 7.74 8.90 -17.34
CA GLN A 225 7.54 10.29 -16.89
C GLN A 225 7.87 10.48 -15.40
N ALA A 226 7.54 9.50 -14.55
CA ALA A 226 7.90 9.53 -13.13
C ALA A 226 9.42 9.49 -12.96
N LYS A 227 10.12 8.58 -13.67
CA LYS A 227 11.59 8.47 -13.66
C LYS A 227 12.25 9.77 -14.11
N ALA A 228 11.82 10.31 -15.25
CA ALA A 228 12.36 11.57 -15.78
C ALA A 228 12.17 12.73 -14.79
N HIS A 229 11.03 12.77 -14.10
CA HIS A 229 10.73 13.81 -13.12
C HIS A 229 11.57 13.70 -11.84
N ILE A 230 11.76 12.50 -11.29
CA ILE A 230 12.68 12.25 -10.16
C ILE A 230 14.09 12.75 -10.52
N THR A 231 14.60 12.36 -11.70
CA THR A 231 15.91 12.77 -12.18
C THR A 231 16.02 14.29 -12.34
N ALA A 232 15.00 14.93 -12.92
CA ALA A 232 14.98 16.38 -13.11
C ALA A 232 15.00 17.16 -11.79
N LEU A 233 14.42 16.61 -10.72
CA LEU A 233 14.44 17.19 -9.38
C LEU A 233 15.73 16.88 -8.60
N GLY A 234 16.61 16.04 -9.15
CA GLY A 234 17.81 15.57 -8.45
C GLY A 234 17.50 14.71 -7.21
N LEU A 235 16.31 14.10 -7.19
CA LEU A 235 15.91 13.17 -6.13
C LEU A 235 16.50 11.78 -6.43
N VAL A 236 16.75 11.02 -5.36
CA VAL A 236 17.09 9.60 -5.46
C VAL A 236 15.80 8.81 -5.29
N GLY A 237 15.51 7.85 -6.15
CA GLY A 237 14.31 7.06 -6.00
C GLY A 237 14.20 5.92 -7.00
N SER A 238 13.29 5.01 -6.69
CA SER A 238 13.00 3.81 -7.45
C SER A 238 11.50 3.67 -7.67
N ILE A 239 11.14 2.82 -8.63
CA ILE A 239 9.76 2.48 -8.93
C ILE A 239 9.51 0.99 -8.68
N VAL A 240 8.42 0.72 -7.98
CA VAL A 240 7.87 -0.63 -7.81
C VAL A 240 6.40 -0.59 -8.20
N GLY A 241 5.81 -1.68 -8.63
CA GLY A 241 4.38 -1.62 -8.98
C GLY A 241 3.68 -2.95 -9.09
N HIS A 242 2.41 -2.93 -8.78
CA HIS A 242 1.48 -4.00 -9.11
C HIS A 242 1.07 -3.87 -10.58
N ALA A 243 2.01 -4.15 -11.49
CA ALA A 243 1.87 -3.90 -12.93
C ALA A 243 0.68 -4.60 -13.60
N GLY A 244 0.22 -5.74 -13.08
CA GLY A 244 -0.97 -6.40 -13.62
C GLY A 244 -2.28 -5.64 -13.32
N ASP A 245 -2.30 -4.89 -12.22
CA ASP A 245 -3.40 -4.00 -11.83
C ASP A 245 -3.16 -2.56 -12.32
N SER A 246 -2.08 -2.36 -13.06
CA SER A 246 -1.63 -1.05 -13.56
C SER A 246 -1.45 0.00 -12.46
N ASN A 247 -1.08 -0.48 -11.27
CA ASN A 247 -0.72 0.33 -10.12
C ASN A 247 0.80 0.37 -9.95
N PHE A 248 1.35 1.56 -9.68
CA PHE A 248 2.77 1.69 -9.38
C PHE A 248 3.02 2.76 -8.31
N HIS A 249 4.19 2.62 -7.71
CA HIS A 249 4.69 3.38 -6.60
C HIS A 249 6.07 3.90 -6.93
N THR A 250 6.32 5.14 -6.55
CA THR A 250 7.66 5.70 -6.49
C THR A 250 8.08 5.75 -5.04
N ILE A 251 9.28 5.26 -4.73
CA ILE A 251 9.94 5.39 -3.44
C ILE A 251 11.04 6.44 -3.60
N ALA A 252 10.81 7.66 -3.12
CA ALA A 252 11.73 8.77 -3.22
C ALA A 252 12.43 9.06 -1.89
N VAL A 253 13.75 9.13 -1.92
CA VAL A 253 14.62 9.57 -0.81
C VAL A 253 14.91 11.06 -0.98
N TYR A 254 14.78 11.82 0.10
CA TYR A 254 14.97 13.27 0.08
C TYR A 254 15.62 13.78 1.37
N SER A 255 16.50 14.77 1.24
CA SER A 255 17.04 15.52 2.38
C SER A 255 16.02 16.51 2.95
N LYS A 256 16.31 17.11 4.11
CA LYS A 256 15.44 18.14 4.70
C LYS A 256 15.18 19.32 3.75
N GLU A 257 16.18 19.70 2.96
CA GLU A 257 16.14 20.82 2.01
C GLU A 257 15.30 20.47 0.76
N GLN A 258 15.30 19.20 0.36
CA GLN A 258 14.57 18.69 -0.80
C GLN A 258 13.10 18.35 -0.49
N ARG A 259 12.63 18.56 0.75
CA ARG A 259 11.27 18.20 1.18
C ARG A 259 10.19 18.77 0.26
N ALA A 260 10.26 20.05 -0.07
CA ALA A 260 9.26 20.70 -0.91
C ALA A 260 9.23 20.06 -2.32
N GLN A 261 10.40 19.78 -2.90
CA GLN A 261 10.51 19.13 -4.21
C GLN A 261 9.93 17.72 -4.19
N ALA A 262 10.16 16.95 -3.12
CA ALA A 262 9.58 15.62 -2.97
C ALA A 262 8.04 15.66 -2.80
N GLU A 263 7.51 16.64 -2.07
CA GLU A 263 6.05 16.85 -1.96
C GLU A 263 5.43 17.26 -3.30
N ASP A 264 6.06 18.18 -4.03
CA ASP A 264 5.63 18.61 -5.37
C ASP A 264 5.66 17.45 -6.36
N PHE A 265 6.69 16.60 -6.29
CA PHE A 265 6.77 15.38 -7.09
C PHE A 265 5.56 14.47 -6.88
N LEU A 266 5.16 14.24 -5.63
CA LEU A 266 4.00 13.39 -5.29
C LEU A 266 2.70 13.98 -5.83
N HIS A 267 2.49 15.29 -5.68
CA HIS A 267 1.32 15.97 -6.21
C HIS A 267 1.26 15.90 -7.74
N ALA A 268 2.38 16.15 -8.42
CA ALA A 268 2.47 16.05 -9.87
C ALA A 268 2.22 14.62 -10.37
N MET A 269 2.67 13.59 -9.64
CA MET A 269 2.42 12.21 -10.00
C MET A 269 0.94 11.85 -9.93
N VAL A 270 0.23 12.32 -8.90
CA VAL A 270 -1.22 12.18 -8.80
C VAL A 270 -1.92 12.93 -9.93
N ASP A 271 -1.58 14.20 -10.17
CA ASP A 271 -2.22 14.99 -11.22
C ASP A 271 -2.03 14.36 -12.62
N ARG A 272 -0.83 13.87 -12.93
CA ARG A 272 -0.57 13.13 -14.18
C ARG A 272 -1.37 11.83 -14.28
N ALA A 273 -1.49 11.08 -13.20
CA ALA A 273 -2.30 9.86 -13.21
C ALA A 273 -3.76 10.18 -13.56
N LEU A 274 -4.32 11.24 -12.96
CA LEU A 274 -5.68 11.70 -13.25
C LEU A 274 -5.82 12.22 -14.69
N GLU A 275 -4.84 12.96 -15.21
CA GLU A 275 -4.79 13.40 -16.63
C GLU A 275 -4.74 12.21 -17.61
N MET A 276 -4.25 11.05 -17.16
CA MET A 276 -4.24 9.81 -17.93
C MET A 276 -5.51 8.96 -17.73
N GLU A 277 -6.57 9.52 -17.15
CA GLU A 277 -7.80 8.81 -16.77
C GLU A 277 -7.55 7.66 -15.75
N GLY A 278 -6.50 7.81 -14.95
CA GLY A 278 -6.17 6.95 -13.82
C GLY A 278 -6.80 7.40 -12.52
N THR A 279 -6.27 6.88 -11.40
CA THR A 279 -6.72 7.17 -10.03
C THR A 279 -5.58 7.69 -9.16
N CYS A 280 -5.92 8.57 -8.22
CA CYS A 280 -4.99 9.14 -7.26
C CYS A 280 -4.47 8.12 -6.23
N THR A 281 -5.07 6.93 -6.15
CA THR A 281 -4.63 5.84 -5.29
C THR A 281 -5.00 4.50 -5.92
N GLY A 282 -4.01 3.63 -6.13
CA GLY A 282 -4.29 2.27 -6.62
C GLY A 282 -4.71 1.35 -5.49
N GLU A 283 -3.93 1.35 -4.39
CA GLU A 283 -4.19 0.43 -3.27
C GLU A 283 -4.06 1.03 -1.87
N HIS A 284 -3.34 2.14 -1.67
CA HIS A 284 -3.07 2.62 -0.32
C HIS A 284 -4.29 3.28 0.33
N GLY A 285 -5.29 3.66 -0.47
CA GLY A 285 -6.45 4.44 -0.06
C GLY A 285 -6.16 5.94 -0.02
N VAL A 286 -7.17 6.72 0.38
CA VAL A 286 -7.10 8.18 0.28
C VAL A 286 -6.34 8.80 1.46
N GLY A 287 -6.76 8.46 2.68
CA GLY A 287 -6.20 9.02 3.91
C GLY A 287 -5.98 10.55 3.90
N LEU A 288 -5.16 11.03 4.84
CA LEU A 288 -4.91 12.47 4.94
C LEU A 288 -4.08 13.02 3.78
N GLY A 289 -3.34 12.16 3.08
CA GLY A 289 -2.46 12.53 1.98
C GLY A 289 -3.23 12.94 0.71
N LYS A 290 -4.28 12.20 0.36
CA LYS A 290 -4.95 12.33 -0.95
C LYS A 290 -6.38 12.84 -0.89
N ARG A 291 -6.87 13.25 0.28
CA ARG A 291 -8.22 13.83 0.48
C ARG A 291 -8.58 15.02 -0.41
N ASP A 292 -7.59 15.79 -0.88
CA ASP A 292 -7.83 16.85 -1.87
C ASP A 292 -7.79 16.29 -3.31
N ALA A 293 -7.03 15.24 -3.56
CA ALA A 293 -6.95 14.58 -4.86
C ALA A 293 -8.22 13.77 -5.19
N VAL A 294 -8.86 13.13 -4.21
CA VAL A 294 -10.12 12.39 -4.44
C VAL A 294 -11.24 13.31 -4.93
N VAL A 295 -11.23 14.59 -4.54
CA VAL A 295 -12.17 15.61 -5.05
C VAL A 295 -11.86 15.94 -6.50
N LYS A 296 -10.58 16.01 -6.89
CA LYS A 296 -10.18 16.19 -8.29
C LYS A 296 -10.60 15.00 -9.15
N GLU A 297 -10.43 13.78 -8.63
CA GLU A 297 -10.74 12.53 -9.34
C GLU A 297 -12.25 12.32 -9.52
N LEU A 298 -13.02 12.41 -8.44
CA LEU A 298 -14.44 12.03 -8.44
C LEU A 298 -15.40 13.22 -8.64
N GLY A 299 -14.90 14.44 -8.50
CA GLY A 299 -15.72 15.65 -8.49
C GLY A 299 -16.45 15.89 -7.16
N GLU A 300 -16.83 17.15 -6.92
CA GLU A 300 -17.45 17.57 -5.65
C GLU A 300 -18.81 16.90 -5.41
N ASP A 301 -19.60 16.63 -6.45
CA ASP A 301 -20.93 15.99 -6.31
C ASP A 301 -20.82 14.55 -5.81
N THR A 302 -19.87 13.77 -6.35
CA THR A 302 -19.61 12.40 -5.89
C THR A 302 -19.11 12.40 -4.46
N VAL A 303 -18.16 13.29 -4.13
CA VAL A 303 -17.65 13.41 -2.76
C VAL A 303 -18.75 13.91 -1.81
N ALA A 304 -19.67 14.77 -2.25
CA ALA A 304 -20.84 15.18 -1.47
C ALA A 304 -21.78 14.00 -1.17
N ALA A 305 -21.98 13.07 -2.12
CA ALA A 305 -22.71 11.83 -1.86
C ALA A 305 -22.00 10.96 -0.80
N MET A 306 -20.68 10.81 -0.89
CA MET A 306 -19.88 10.09 0.12
C MET A 306 -20.00 10.74 1.51
N ARG A 307 -19.98 12.08 1.59
CA ARG A 307 -20.20 12.83 2.84
C ARG A 307 -21.59 12.56 3.43
N ARG A 308 -22.63 12.47 2.60
CA ARG A 308 -24.00 12.13 3.06
C ARG A 308 -24.06 10.73 3.65
N ILE A 309 -23.47 9.74 2.99
CA ILE A 309 -23.37 8.36 3.51
C ILE A 309 -22.67 8.35 4.87
N LYS A 310 -21.53 9.06 4.98
CA LYS A 310 -20.80 9.19 6.24
C LYS A 310 -21.69 9.74 7.36
N LEU A 311 -22.48 10.78 7.08
CA LEU A 311 -23.36 11.41 8.08
C LEU A 311 -24.57 10.55 8.48
N VAL A 312 -24.98 9.57 7.66
CA VAL A 312 -26.03 8.61 8.03
C VAL A 312 -25.51 7.66 9.11
N PHE A 313 -24.30 7.13 8.96
CA PHE A 313 -23.74 6.14 9.89
C PHE A 313 -22.95 6.75 11.05
N ASP A 314 -22.45 7.98 10.89
CA ASP A 314 -21.68 8.72 11.89
C ASP A 314 -22.08 10.20 11.88
N PRO A 315 -23.29 10.54 12.38
CA PRO A 315 -23.85 11.89 12.32
C PRO A 315 -23.02 12.94 13.09
N LEU A 316 -22.23 12.48 14.07
CA LEU A 316 -21.34 13.29 14.89
C LEU A 316 -19.93 13.42 14.28
N CYS A 317 -19.63 12.74 13.17
CA CYS A 317 -18.29 12.64 12.58
C CYS A 317 -17.21 12.28 13.61
N LEU A 318 -17.43 11.25 14.42
CA LEU A 318 -16.44 10.82 15.42
C LEU A 318 -15.43 9.84 14.85
N LEU A 319 -15.83 8.98 13.90
CA LEU A 319 -15.02 7.88 13.43
C LEU A 319 -14.11 8.31 12.27
N ASN A 320 -12.80 8.38 12.47
CA ASN A 320 -11.82 8.69 11.42
C ASN A 320 -12.23 9.96 10.62
N CYS A 321 -12.62 11.02 11.34
CA CYS A 321 -13.10 12.24 10.70
C CYS A 321 -12.01 12.94 9.87
N ASP A 322 -12.42 13.52 8.74
CA ASP A 322 -11.57 14.18 7.74
C ASP A 322 -10.51 13.30 7.06
N LYS A 323 -10.64 11.97 7.18
CA LYS A 323 -9.66 11.05 6.61
C LYS A 323 -9.76 10.93 5.10
N ILE A 324 -10.92 10.62 4.55
CA ILE A 324 -11.07 10.41 3.10
C ILE A 324 -11.38 11.72 2.40
N PHE A 325 -12.19 12.58 3.03
CA PHE A 325 -12.58 13.88 2.52
C PHE A 325 -12.77 14.82 3.71
N LYS A 326 -12.58 16.13 3.50
CA LYS A 326 -12.87 17.13 4.53
C LYS A 326 -14.38 17.14 4.81
N SER A 327 -14.76 17.03 6.07
CA SER A 327 -16.13 17.25 6.53
C SER A 327 -16.46 18.73 6.39
N GLN A 328 -17.67 19.04 5.91
CA GLN A 328 -18.12 20.43 5.71
C GLN A 328 -18.66 21.06 7.02
N LYS A 329 -18.33 20.53 8.20
CA LYS A 329 -18.83 21.03 9.48
C LYS A 329 -17.80 21.90 10.18
N ASP A 330 -18.17 23.14 10.47
CA ASP A 330 -17.49 24.05 11.41
C ASP A 330 -17.76 23.71 12.89
N ASN A 331 -18.32 22.53 13.20
CA ASN A 331 -18.90 22.19 14.52
C ASN A 331 -18.29 20.93 15.17
N ILE A 332 -17.01 20.64 14.96
CA ILE A 332 -16.29 19.70 15.83
C ILE A 332 -15.74 20.45 17.03
#